data_AF-A0A814P900-F1
#
_entry.id   AF-A0A814P900-F1
#
_cell.length_a   1.000
_cell.length_b   1.000
_cell.length_c   1.000
_cell.angle_alpha   90.00
_cell.angle_beta   90.00
_cell.angle_gamma   90.00
#
_symmetry.space_group_name_H-M   'P 1'
#
loop_
_entity.id
_entity.type
_entity.pdbx_description
1 polymer ?
#
loop_
_entity_poly.entity_id
_entity_poly.type
_entity_poly.pdbx_seq_one_letter_code
_entity_poly.pdbx_strand_id
1 'polypeptide(L)'
;TRIASRPRKKKDDFEHESETMMNSCRNLNDFLGAFIDHSLTNLDYNVRERLLMEKIVNFEFRPYADTVFYTDPDRNFTRTLFYAQEQALFIWNMATFCVVDYIATNYVLAAIVTYILNKIAVMLRNSFGRRNLSRKTLIPNNFLI
;
A
#
# COMPACT_ATOMS: atom_id res chain seq x y z
N THR A 1 26.15 -46.59 5.28
CA THR A 1 26.05 -45.13 5.15
C THR A 1 24.57 -44.76 5.05
N ARG A 2 23.96 -44.29 6.14
CA ARG A 2 22.51 -44.08 6.27
C ARG A 2 22.15 -42.76 5.57
N ILE A 3 21.58 -42.86 4.37
CA ILE A 3 21.13 -41.70 3.60
C ILE A 3 20.03 -41.02 4.40
N ALA A 4 20.28 -39.79 4.83
CA ALA A 4 19.30 -38.96 5.52
C ALA A 4 18.11 -38.74 4.57
N SER A 5 17.00 -39.43 4.84
CA SER A 5 15.72 -39.19 4.19
C SER A 5 15.26 -37.78 4.59
N ARG A 6 15.51 -36.80 3.72
CA ARG A 6 14.87 -35.48 3.81
C ARG A 6 13.35 -35.68 4.02
N PRO A 7 12.70 -34.91 4.90
CA PRO A 7 11.32 -35.17 5.28
C PRO A 7 10.41 -34.89 4.07
N ARG A 8 9.99 -35.94 3.35
CA ARG A 8 9.03 -35.88 2.23
C ARG A 8 7.79 -35.07 2.60
N LYS A 9 7.28 -35.26 3.81
CA LYS A 9 6.11 -34.57 4.36
C LYS A 9 6.19 -33.04 4.24
N LYS A 10 7.34 -32.43 4.53
CA LYS A 10 7.51 -30.97 4.44
C LYS A 10 7.52 -30.48 2.98
N LYS A 11 7.94 -31.31 2.03
CA LYS A 11 7.93 -30.98 0.60
C LYS A 11 6.50 -31.10 0.03
N ASP A 12 5.79 -32.15 0.43
CA ASP A 12 4.40 -32.39 0.02
C ASP A 12 3.45 -31.31 0.58
N ASP A 13 3.66 -30.87 1.83
CA ASP A 13 2.91 -29.77 2.44
C ASP A 13 3.15 -28.43 1.70
N PHE A 14 4.38 -28.17 1.27
CA PHE A 14 4.75 -26.97 0.49
C PHE A 14 4.17 -27.00 -0.94
N GLU A 15 4.18 -28.15 -1.60
CA GLU A 15 3.60 -28.32 -2.93
C GLU A 15 2.08 -28.16 -2.89
N HIS A 16 1.41 -28.73 -1.89
CA HIS A 16 -0.03 -28.56 -1.67
C HIS A 16 -0.40 -27.10 -1.39
N GLU A 17 0.38 -26.39 -0.56
CA GLU A 17 0.17 -24.97 -0.28
C GLU A 17 0.34 -24.12 -1.56
N SER A 18 1.35 -24.42 -2.38
CA SER A 18 1.58 -23.75 -3.67
C SER A 18 0.45 -24.00 -4.66
N GLU A 19 -0.05 -25.24 -4.80
CA GLU A 19 -1.17 -25.56 -5.69
C GLU A 19 -2.46 -24.87 -5.24
N THR A 20 -2.71 -24.84 -3.94
CA THR A 20 -3.88 -24.14 -3.36
C THR A 20 -3.80 -22.63 -3.64
N MET A 21 -2.59 -22.04 -3.55
CA MET A 21 -2.37 -20.63 -3.87
C MET A 21 -2.55 -20.36 -5.36
N MET A 22 -2.04 -21.22 -6.24
CA MET A 22 -2.20 -21.10 -7.69
C MET A 22 -3.67 -21.20 -8.12
N ASN A 23 -4.41 -22.15 -7.57
CA ASN A 23 -5.83 -22.31 -7.85
C ASN A 23 -6.65 -21.12 -7.32
N SER A 24 -6.31 -20.60 -6.15
CA SER A 24 -6.94 -19.39 -5.60
C SER A 24 -6.68 -18.18 -6.50
N CYS A 25 -5.44 -17.98 -6.96
CA CYS A 25 -5.11 -16.90 -7.89
C CYS A 25 -5.86 -17.02 -9.22
N ARG A 26 -5.99 -18.25 -9.75
CA ARG A 26 -6.72 -18.50 -10.99
C ARG A 26 -8.20 -18.18 -10.86
N ASN A 27 -8.85 -18.68 -9.80
CA ASN A 27 -10.25 -18.40 -9.52
C ASN A 27 -10.50 -16.90 -9.32
N LEU A 28 -9.56 -16.19 -8.68
CA LEU A 28 -9.62 -14.75 -8.49
C LEU A 28 -9.51 -14.00 -9.83
N ASN A 29 -8.61 -14.43 -10.71
CA ASN A 29 -8.45 -13.85 -12.03
C ASN A 29 -9.69 -14.09 -12.92
N ASP A 30 -10.26 -15.29 -12.88
CA ASP A 30 -11.48 -15.62 -13.61
C ASP A 30 -12.68 -14.80 -13.09
N PHE A 31 -12.80 -14.64 -11.77
CA PHE A 31 -13.80 -13.77 -11.15
C PHE A 31 -13.60 -12.29 -11.55
N LEU A 32 -12.37 -11.77 -11.49
CA LEU A 32 -12.08 -10.39 -11.87
C LEU A 32 -12.35 -10.15 -13.35
N GLY A 33 -12.01 -11.10 -14.22
CA GLY A 33 -12.34 -11.05 -15.64
C GLY A 33 -13.85 -10.96 -15.87
N ALA A 34 -14.62 -11.85 -15.23
CA ALA A 34 -16.08 -11.85 -15.30
C ALA A 34 -16.71 -10.56 -14.72
N PHE A 35 -16.11 -10.01 -13.65
CA PHE A 35 -16.57 -8.77 -13.03
C PHE A 35 -16.35 -7.56 -13.95
N ILE A 36 -15.16 -7.42 -14.55
CA ILE A 36 -14.85 -6.33 -15.48
C ILE A 36 -15.65 -6.44 -16.78
N ASP A 37 -15.97 -7.66 -17.23
CA ASP A 37 -16.79 -7.89 -18.42
C ASP A 37 -18.30 -7.69 -18.19
N HIS A 38 -18.69 -7.15 -17.03
CA HIS A 38 -20.10 -6.92 -16.65
C HIS A 38 -20.96 -8.20 -16.67
N SER A 39 -20.34 -9.38 -16.64
CA SER A 39 -21.06 -10.66 -16.83
C SER A 39 -21.81 -11.12 -15.57
N LEU A 40 -21.60 -10.44 -14.43
CA LEU A 40 -22.22 -10.70 -13.14
C LEU A 40 -23.32 -9.68 -12.86
N THR A 41 -24.55 -9.99 -13.22
CA THR A 41 -25.72 -9.11 -13.11
C THR A 41 -26.05 -8.64 -11.68
N ASN A 42 -25.62 -9.39 -10.66
CA ASN A 42 -25.79 -9.00 -9.24
C ASN A 42 -24.72 -8.02 -8.73
N LEU A 43 -23.68 -7.76 -9.54
CA LEU A 43 -22.49 -6.97 -9.21
C LEU A 43 -22.23 -5.91 -10.28
N ASP A 44 -23.31 -5.39 -10.88
CA ASP A 44 -23.23 -4.35 -11.89
C ASP A 44 -22.59 -3.08 -11.31
N TYR A 45 -21.69 -2.46 -12.05
CA TYR A 45 -21.02 -1.23 -11.64
C TYR A 45 -21.18 -0.13 -12.69
N ASN A 46 -21.20 1.12 -12.23
CA ASN A 46 -21.31 2.27 -13.12
C ASN A 46 -19.96 3.00 -13.24
N VAL A 47 -19.48 3.23 -14.46
CA VAL A 47 -18.25 4.00 -14.71
C VAL A 47 -18.58 5.49 -14.78
N ARG A 48 -18.01 6.29 -13.88
CA ARG A 48 -18.28 7.73 -13.79
C ARG A 48 -17.03 8.54 -13.48
N GLU A 49 -17.08 9.85 -13.66
CA GLU A 49 -16.02 10.77 -13.22
C GLU A 49 -16.32 11.34 -11.83
N ARG A 50 -15.28 11.56 -11.03
CA ARG A 50 -15.40 12.29 -9.75
C ARG A 50 -15.65 13.77 -9.99
N LEU A 51 -16.63 14.34 -9.29
CA LEU A 51 -16.88 15.77 -9.30
C LEU A 51 -15.66 16.53 -8.74
N LEU A 52 -15.40 17.75 -9.23
CA LEU A 52 -14.26 18.55 -8.75
C LEU A 52 -14.29 18.77 -7.23
N MET A 53 -15.47 18.96 -6.65
CA MET A 53 -15.63 19.11 -5.20
C MET A 53 -15.31 17.81 -4.45
N GLU A 54 -15.69 16.65 -4.99
CA GLU A 54 -15.32 15.34 -4.42
C GLU A 54 -13.81 15.12 -4.47
N LYS A 55 -13.17 15.55 -5.56
CA LYS A 55 -11.70 15.49 -5.71
C LYS A 55 -10.98 16.36 -4.69
N ILE A 56 -11.48 17.57 -4.41
CA ILE A 56 -10.85 18.52 -3.47
C ILE A 56 -11.06 18.08 -2.02
N VAL A 57 -12.28 17.69 -1.66
CA VAL A 57 -12.64 17.32 -0.28
C VAL A 57 -12.19 15.88 0.05
N ASN A 58 -11.88 15.09 -0.98
CA ASN A 58 -11.55 13.66 -0.87
C ASN A 58 -12.63 12.89 -0.09
N PHE A 59 -13.89 13.21 -0.37
CA PHE A 59 -15.08 12.66 0.28
C PHE A 59 -16.13 12.35 -0.79
N GLU A 60 -16.84 11.23 -0.63
CA GLU A 60 -17.90 10.81 -1.54
C GLU A 60 -19.25 11.32 -1.05
N PHE A 61 -19.91 12.18 -1.83
CA PHE A 61 -21.15 12.82 -1.39
C PHE A 61 -22.40 11.92 -1.56
N ARG A 62 -22.28 10.79 -2.26
CA ARG A 62 -23.41 9.90 -2.56
C ARG A 62 -23.50 8.69 -1.63
N PRO A 63 -24.72 8.15 -1.42
CA PRO A 63 -24.92 6.97 -0.60
C PRO A 63 -24.23 5.73 -1.19
N TYR A 64 -23.73 4.88 -0.29
CA TYR A 64 -22.93 3.66 -0.56
C TYR A 64 -23.67 2.54 -1.32
N ALA A 65 -24.89 2.79 -1.80
CA ALA A 65 -25.75 1.76 -2.38
C ALA A 65 -25.34 1.36 -3.81
N ASP A 66 -24.63 2.24 -4.53
CA ASP A 66 -24.20 1.99 -5.89
C ASP A 66 -22.72 1.57 -5.93
N THR A 67 -22.42 0.46 -6.60
CA THR A 67 -21.06 0.09 -7.00
C THR A 67 -20.61 0.98 -8.15
N VAL A 68 -19.67 1.89 -7.87
CA VAL A 68 -19.19 2.89 -8.86
C VAL A 68 -17.70 2.71 -9.12
N PHE A 69 -17.32 2.67 -10.40
CA PHE A 69 -15.94 2.80 -10.83
C PHE A 69 -15.66 4.24 -11.25
N TYR A 70 -14.68 4.85 -10.59
CA TYR A 70 -14.24 6.18 -11.00
C TYR A 70 -13.22 6.07 -12.12
N THR A 71 -13.46 6.81 -13.20
CA THR A 71 -12.47 7.03 -14.24
C THR A 71 -11.33 7.84 -13.64
N ASP A 72 -10.10 7.33 -13.76
CA ASP A 72 -8.89 7.96 -13.20
C ASP A 72 -8.05 8.62 -14.32
N PRO A 73 -8.44 9.80 -14.83
CA PRO A 73 -7.69 10.47 -15.89
C PRO A 73 -6.30 10.92 -15.43
N ASP A 74 -6.16 11.23 -14.14
CA ASP A 74 -4.95 11.82 -13.56
C ASP A 74 -3.97 10.77 -12.97
N ARG A 75 -4.24 9.47 -13.16
CA ARG A 75 -3.47 8.35 -12.56
C ARG A 75 -3.27 8.53 -11.05
N ASN A 76 -4.31 8.95 -10.32
CA ASN A 76 -4.30 9.07 -8.86
C ASN A 76 -3.94 7.74 -8.16
N PHE A 77 -4.19 6.60 -8.80
CA PHE A 77 -3.71 5.32 -8.29
C PHE A 77 -2.17 5.28 -8.17
N THR A 78 -1.44 5.88 -9.11
CA THR A 78 0.02 6.04 -9.06
C THR A 78 0.47 6.97 -7.94
N ARG A 79 -0.31 8.01 -7.64
CA ARG A 79 -0.10 8.91 -6.50
C ARG A 79 -0.16 8.15 -5.15
N THR A 80 -1.02 7.13 -5.09
CA THR A 80 -1.20 6.27 -3.91
C THR A 80 -0.11 5.18 -3.84
N LEU A 81 0.40 4.72 -4.98
CA LEU A 81 1.49 3.73 -5.15
C LEU A 81 2.89 4.36 -5.04
N PHE A 82 3.19 5.04 -3.93
CA PHE A 82 4.53 5.56 -3.57
C PHE A 82 5.06 6.80 -4.31
N TYR A 83 4.46 7.27 -5.41
CA TYR A 83 5.06 8.39 -6.16
C TYR A 83 4.79 9.80 -5.60
N ALA A 84 3.95 9.96 -4.55
CA ALA A 84 3.59 11.28 -4.02
C ALA A 84 3.85 11.48 -2.53
N GLN A 85 4.44 10.48 -1.86
CA GLN A 85 4.69 10.60 -0.42
C GLN A 85 6.01 11.31 -0.10
N GLU A 86 6.70 11.82 -1.13
CA GLU A 86 7.88 12.69 -1.03
C GLU A 86 7.50 14.07 -0.48
N GLN A 87 6.39 14.65 -0.97
CA GLN A 87 5.92 15.96 -0.53
C GLN A 87 5.51 15.96 0.95
N ALA A 88 4.82 14.91 1.39
CA ALA A 88 4.47 14.76 2.81
C ALA A 88 5.73 14.59 3.69
N LEU A 89 6.78 13.93 3.17
CA LEU A 89 8.08 13.80 3.84
C LEU A 89 8.79 15.15 3.95
N PHE A 90 8.74 15.95 2.88
CA PHE A 90 9.29 17.29 2.85
C PHE A 90 8.59 18.21 3.86
N ILE A 91 7.25 18.22 3.88
CA ILE A 91 6.46 19.01 4.82
C ILE A 91 6.75 18.58 6.27
N TRP A 92 6.84 17.28 6.53
CA TRP A 92 7.20 16.74 7.85
C TRP A 92 8.58 17.21 8.31
N ASN A 93 9.59 17.11 7.43
CA ASN A 93 10.96 17.53 7.73
C ASN A 93 11.05 19.04 7.97
N MET A 94 10.37 19.84 7.15
CA MET A 94 10.33 21.29 7.29
C MET A 94 9.65 21.72 8.59
N ALA A 95 8.50 21.11 8.92
CA ALA A 95 7.80 21.38 10.17
C ALA A 95 8.63 21.00 11.41
N THR A 96 9.30 19.84 11.37
CA THR A 96 10.16 19.39 12.47
C THR A 96 11.36 20.32 12.65
N PHE A 97 11.95 20.80 11.56
CA PHE A 97 13.03 21.79 11.61
C PHE A 97 12.56 23.10 12.26
N CYS A 98 11.41 23.65 11.84
CA CYS A 98 10.86 24.86 12.43
C CYS A 98 10.55 24.73 13.93
N VAL A 99 10.01 23.58 14.36
CA VAL A 99 9.73 23.33 15.78
C VAL A 99 11.02 23.27 16.60
N VAL A 100 12.07 22.64 16.07
CA VAL A 100 13.36 22.54 16.76
C VAL A 100 14.09 23.88 16.79
N ASP A 101 14.03 24.67 15.71
CA ASP A 101 14.58 26.04 15.64
C ASP A 101 13.91 26.98 16.65
N TYR A 102 12.59 26.87 16.83
CA TYR A 102 11.86 27.64 17.84
C TYR A 102 12.28 27.31 19.29
N ILE A 103 12.66 26.05 19.56
CA ILE A 103 13.01 25.58 20.90
C ILE A 103 14.49 25.82 21.23
N ALA A 104 15.37 25.69 20.24
CA ALA A 104 16.80 25.78 20.44
C ALA A 104 17.29 27.22 20.19
N THR A 105 17.60 27.93 21.27
CA THR A 105 18.27 29.25 21.22
C THR A 105 19.67 29.23 20.59
N ASN A 106 20.18 28.05 20.20
CA ASN A 106 21.49 27.83 19.61
C ASN A 106 21.39 26.95 18.33
N TYR A 107 21.63 27.57 17.18
CA TYR A 107 21.38 27.01 15.84
C TYR A 107 22.12 25.70 15.55
N VAL A 108 23.35 25.53 16.08
CA VAL A 108 24.15 24.33 15.83
C VAL A 108 23.56 23.10 16.52
N LEU A 109 23.05 23.28 17.74
CA LEU A 109 22.43 22.20 18.50
C LEU A 109 21.08 21.80 17.88
N ALA A 110 20.33 22.78 17.39
CA ALA A 110 19.08 22.59 16.67
C ALA A 110 19.26 21.64 15.47
N ALA A 111 20.26 21.93 14.62
CA ALA A 111 20.53 21.14 13.42
C ALA A 111 20.86 19.66 13.73
N ILE A 112 21.65 19.41 14.77
CA ILE A 112 22.02 18.04 15.19
C ILE A 112 20.78 17.28 15.68
N VAL A 113 19.94 17.92 16.49
CA VAL A 113 18.71 17.31 17.03
C VAL A 113 17.72 17.03 15.91
N THR A 114 17.50 17.97 14.98
CA THR A 114 16.63 17.74 13.81
C THR A 114 17.14 16.59 12.94
N TYR A 115 18.46 16.48 12.75
CA TYR A 115 19.05 15.38 11.98
C TYR A 115 18.76 14.00 12.61
N ILE A 116 18.90 13.89 13.93
CA ILE A 116 18.59 12.65 14.67
C ILE A 116 17.10 12.30 14.55
N LEU A 117 16.21 13.28 14.72
CA LEU A 117 14.77 13.09 14.59
C LEU A 117 14.39 12.64 13.17
N ASN A 118 15.00 13.21 12.15
CA ASN A 118 14.78 12.83 10.76
C ASN A 118 15.23 11.37 10.50
N LYS A 119 16.40 10.98 11.02
CA LYS A 119 16.87 9.58 10.94
C LYS A 119 15.91 8.60 11.60
N ILE A 120 15.39 8.94 12.79
CA ILE A 120 14.41 8.09 13.50
C ILE A 120 13.11 8.00 12.69
N ALA A 121 12.62 9.11 12.14
CA ALA A 121 11.42 9.13 11.31
C ALA A 121 11.56 8.25 10.05
N VAL A 122 12.72 8.28 9.39
CA VAL A 122 13.02 7.41 8.24
C VAL A 122 13.05 5.93 8.65
N MET A 123 13.66 5.59 9.78
CA MET A 123 13.68 4.20 10.28
C MET A 123 12.29 3.67 10.62
N LEU A 124 11.49 4.47 11.34
CA LEU A 124 10.11 4.15 11.64
C LEU A 124 9.32 3.95 10.35
N ARG A 125 9.43 4.88 9.40
CA ARG A 125 8.69 4.83 8.14
C ARG A 125 9.06 3.61 7.29
N ASN A 126 10.33 3.22 7.22
CA ASN A 126 10.73 2.01 6.51
C ASN A 126 10.17 0.75 7.17
N SER A 127 10.14 0.70 8.50
CA SER A 127 9.57 -0.43 9.25
C SER A 127 8.04 -0.51 9.11
N PHE A 128 7.34 0.61 9.25
CA PHE A 128 5.89 0.69 9.13
C PHE A 128 5.40 0.53 7.70
N GLY A 129 6.09 1.11 6.72
CA GLY A 129 5.75 1.00 5.31
C GLY A 129 5.81 -0.45 4.83
N ARG A 130 6.89 -1.16 5.16
CA ARG A 130 7.08 -2.56 4.75
C ARG A 130 6.06 -3.50 5.40
N ARG A 131 5.71 -3.27 6.67
CA ARG A 131 4.68 -4.02 7.41
C ARG A 131 3.25 -3.71 6.98
N ASN A 132 2.94 -2.46 6.60
CA ASN A 132 1.61 -2.11 6.11
C ASN A 132 1.40 -2.53 4.67
N LEU A 133 2.46 -2.47 3.85
CA LEU A 133 2.39 -2.89 2.46
C LEU A 133 2.15 -4.39 2.37
N SER A 134 2.98 -5.25 3.01
CA SER A 134 2.79 -6.71 2.91
C SER A 134 1.46 -7.19 3.50
N ARG A 135 0.96 -6.54 4.56
CA ARG A 135 -0.35 -6.88 5.17
C ARG A 135 -1.53 -6.50 4.28
N LYS A 136 -1.42 -5.45 3.46
CA LYS A 136 -2.52 -4.95 2.62
C LYS A 136 -2.49 -5.45 1.19
N THR A 137 -1.31 -5.73 0.63
CA THR A 137 -1.20 -6.29 -0.72
C THR A 137 -1.28 -7.80 -0.77
N LEU A 138 -1.33 -8.50 0.38
CA LEU A 138 -1.30 -9.97 0.47
C LEU A 138 -0.09 -10.59 -0.28
N ILE A 139 0.94 -9.78 -0.56
CA ILE A 139 2.16 -10.23 -1.20
C ILE A 139 3.07 -10.76 -0.09
N PRO A 140 3.49 -12.03 -0.14
CA PRO A 140 4.38 -12.58 0.87
C PRO A 140 5.67 -11.77 0.94
N ASN A 141 6.18 -11.55 2.16
CA ASN A 141 7.31 -10.65 2.45
C ASN A 141 8.58 -10.92 1.61
N ASN A 142 8.70 -12.10 1.03
CA ASN A 142 9.82 -12.52 0.18
C ASN A 142 9.79 -11.89 -1.21
N PHE A 143 8.66 -11.32 -1.62
CA PHE A 143 8.46 -10.64 -2.91
C PHE A 143 8.54 -9.12 -2.82
N LEU A 144 8.60 -8.55 -1.60
CA LEU A 144 8.90 -7.13 -1.40
C LEU A 144 10.41 -6.95 -1.21
N ILE A 145 11.10 -6.93 -2.34
CA ILE A 145 12.50 -6.49 -2.47
C ILE A 145 12.55 -4.97 -2.51
#